data_AF-A0A8J4YA00-F1
#
_entry.id   AF-A0A8J4YA00-F1
#
_cell.length_a   1.000
_cell.length_b   1.000
_cell.length_c   1.000
_cell.angle_alpha   90.00
_cell.angle_beta   90.00
_cell.angle_gamma   90.00
#
_symmetry.space_group_name_H-M   'P 1'
#
loop_
_entity.id
_entity.type
_entity.pdbx_description
1 polymer ?
#
loop_
_entity_poly.entity_id
_entity_poly.type
_entity_poly.pdbx_seq_one_letter_code
_entity_poly.pdbx_strand_id
1 'polypeptide(L)'
;MSALQVLRQPHTPMDNVQLTTAILGHIQGLAAQGRRVRFNWVPSHIGLRGNKAADEVAREATRHPAVALTVLPTIHGAKALARSAAVCAAGQQYRQLVQTSRQAAWHKQATNNNEPLCPAQQLSRAEEVVLHRLRLGYLTLEELRDGFEERPCEHCPHMTPHP
;
A
#
# COMPACT_ATOMS: atom_id res chain seq x y z
N MET A 1 5.78 12.29 -11.92
CA MET A 1 5.59 13.29 -12.99
C MET A 1 4.22 13.93 -12.78
N SER A 2 4.08 15.25 -12.86
CA SER A 2 2.78 15.91 -12.69
C SER A 2 1.98 15.92 -13.99
N ALA A 3 0.64 16.04 -13.90
CA ALA A 3 -0.23 16.13 -15.08
C ALA A 3 0.13 17.29 -16.02
N LEU A 4 0.62 18.41 -15.47
CA LEU A 4 1.07 19.56 -16.27
C LEU A 4 2.37 19.29 -17.03
N GLN A 5 3.29 18.53 -16.42
CA GLN A 5 4.53 18.12 -17.10
C GLN A 5 4.22 17.20 -18.27
N VAL A 6 3.30 16.25 -18.09
CA VAL A 6 2.81 15.33 -19.14
C VAL A 6 2.29 16.12 -20.34
N LEU A 7 1.41 17.10 -20.12
CA LEU A 7 0.84 17.91 -21.19
C LEU A 7 1.86 18.84 -21.87
N ARG A 8 2.92 19.23 -21.16
CA ARG A 8 4.00 20.09 -21.70
C ARG A 8 5.02 19.30 -22.53
N GLN A 9 5.21 18.02 -22.25
CA GLN A 9 6.18 17.14 -22.91
C GLN A 9 5.52 15.83 -23.37
N PRO A 10 4.64 15.86 -24.38
CA PRO A 10 3.83 14.71 -24.76
C PRO A 10 4.60 13.56 -25.43
N HIS A 11 5.89 13.77 -25.77
CA HIS A 11 6.73 12.78 -26.47
C HIS A 11 7.48 11.82 -25.54
N THR A 12 7.36 11.98 -24.22
CA THR A 12 7.97 11.03 -23.28
C THR A 12 7.18 9.71 -23.32
N PRO A 13 7.81 8.53 -23.24
CA PRO A 13 7.06 7.28 -23.08
C PRO A 13 6.26 7.36 -21.79
N MET A 14 4.94 7.49 -21.89
CA MET A 14 4.07 7.75 -20.74
C MET A 14 3.11 6.59 -20.49
N ASP A 15 2.93 6.27 -19.23
CA ASP A 15 1.70 5.67 -18.75
C ASP A 15 0.50 6.60 -19.07
N ASN A 16 -0.64 6.05 -19.51
CA ASN A 16 -1.87 6.78 -19.89
C ASN A 16 -1.87 7.52 -21.25
N VAL A 17 -1.15 7.03 -22.27
CA VAL A 17 -1.13 7.62 -23.64
C VAL A 17 -2.54 7.94 -24.17
N GLN A 18 -3.51 7.03 -24.00
CA GLN A 18 -4.88 7.25 -24.49
C GLN A 18 -5.54 8.48 -23.86
N LEU A 19 -5.39 8.66 -22.55
CA LEU A 19 -5.93 9.81 -21.83
C LEU A 19 -5.24 11.11 -22.26
N THR A 20 -3.92 11.09 -22.36
CA THR A 20 -3.13 12.26 -22.81
C THR A 20 -3.51 12.67 -24.23
N THR A 21 -3.62 11.71 -25.16
CA THR A 21 -4.05 11.96 -26.53
C THR A 21 -5.46 12.52 -26.62
N ALA A 22 -6.41 11.99 -25.83
CA ALA A 22 -7.77 12.52 -25.78
C ALA A 22 -7.79 13.98 -25.29
N ILE A 23 -7.06 14.29 -24.21
CA ILE A 23 -6.95 15.67 -23.68
C ILE A 23 -6.34 16.62 -24.73
N LEU A 24 -5.25 16.21 -25.38
CA LEU A 24 -4.61 17.01 -26.43
C LEU A 24 -5.53 17.25 -27.63
N GLY A 25 -6.30 16.24 -28.05
CA GLY A 25 -7.29 16.38 -29.11
C GLY A 25 -8.39 17.40 -28.76
N HIS A 26 -8.89 17.37 -27.51
CA HIS A 26 -9.84 18.38 -27.04
C HIS A 26 -9.24 19.80 -27.00
N ILE A 27 -8.00 19.95 -26.55
CA ILE A 27 -7.31 21.24 -26.54
C ILE A 27 -7.13 21.79 -27.96
N GLN A 28 -6.74 20.93 -28.91
CA GLN A 28 -6.60 21.30 -30.32
C GLN A 28 -7.95 21.70 -30.93
N GLY A 29 -9.03 20.97 -30.63
CA GLY A 29 -10.38 21.33 -31.07
C GLY A 29 -10.82 22.70 -30.56
N LEU A 30 -10.54 23.03 -29.29
CA LEU A 30 -10.80 24.35 -28.74
C LEU A 30 -9.95 25.44 -29.42
N ALA A 31 -8.68 25.15 -29.70
CA ALA A 31 -7.79 26.08 -30.39
C ALA A 31 -8.27 26.37 -31.83
N ALA A 32 -8.75 25.36 -32.56
CA ALA A 32 -9.32 25.51 -33.89
C ALA A 32 -10.58 26.41 -33.90
N GLN A 33 -11.30 26.49 -32.78
CA GLN A 33 -12.43 27.39 -32.57
C GLN A 33 -12.00 28.81 -32.12
N GLY A 34 -10.70 29.12 -32.13
CA GLY A 34 -10.16 30.40 -31.67
C GLY A 34 -10.13 30.57 -30.14
N ARG A 35 -10.35 29.49 -29.37
CA ARG A 35 -10.32 29.54 -27.90
C ARG A 35 -8.92 29.23 -27.38
N ARG A 36 -8.40 30.08 -26.50
CA ARG A 36 -7.10 29.88 -25.85
C ARG A 36 -7.24 29.21 -24.49
N VAL A 37 -6.64 28.03 -24.34
CA VAL A 37 -6.59 27.29 -23.07
C VAL A 37 -5.26 27.61 -22.35
N ARG A 38 -5.32 27.88 -21.04
CA ARG A 38 -4.15 28.04 -20.18
C ARG A 38 -4.28 27.12 -18.97
N PHE A 39 -3.23 26.36 -18.69
CA PHE A 39 -3.15 25.53 -17.49
C PHE A 39 -2.30 26.24 -16.43
N ASN A 40 -2.83 26.35 -15.22
CA ASN A 40 -2.12 26.90 -14.08
C ASN A 40 -2.10 25.87 -12.96
N TRP A 41 -0.94 25.70 -12.33
CA TRP A 41 -0.87 24.94 -11.09
C TRP A 41 -1.34 25.82 -9.94
N VAL A 42 -2.12 25.22 -9.04
CA VAL A 42 -2.63 25.87 -7.84
C VAL A 42 -2.41 24.90 -6.67
N PRO A 43 -1.94 25.37 -5.50
CA PRO A 43 -1.77 24.50 -4.35
C PRO A 43 -3.11 23.98 -3.83
N SER A 44 -3.14 22.73 -3.41
CA SER A 44 -4.33 22.09 -2.84
C SER A 44 -4.69 22.66 -1.48
N HIS A 45 -5.98 22.61 -1.13
CA HIS A 45 -6.52 22.88 0.21
C HIS A 45 -6.30 24.29 0.80
N ILE A 46 -5.83 25.28 0.03
CA ILE A 46 -5.65 26.67 0.50
C ILE A 46 -6.94 27.51 0.57
N GLY A 47 -8.11 26.88 0.62
CA GLY A 47 -9.37 27.61 0.75
C GLY A 47 -9.98 28.14 -0.55
N LEU A 48 -9.32 27.99 -1.71
CA LEU A 48 -9.84 28.49 -3.00
C LEU A 48 -11.15 27.81 -3.39
N ARG A 49 -12.22 28.61 -3.47
CA ARG A 49 -13.59 28.14 -3.75
C ARG A 49 -13.69 27.33 -5.03
N GLY A 50 -13.05 27.79 -6.12
CA GLY A 50 -13.06 27.10 -7.41
C GLY A 50 -12.37 25.73 -7.37
N ASN A 51 -11.26 25.60 -6.65
CA ASN A 51 -10.57 24.31 -6.51
C ASN A 51 -11.41 23.33 -5.69
N LYS A 52 -11.98 23.78 -4.56
CA LYS A 52 -12.86 22.95 -3.73
C LYS A 52 -14.09 22.45 -4.49
N ALA A 53 -14.72 23.33 -5.28
CA ALA A 53 -15.86 22.95 -6.11
C ALA A 53 -15.46 21.91 -7.17
N ALA A 54 -14.31 22.08 -7.82
CA ALA A 54 -13.79 21.10 -8.78
C ALA A 54 -13.48 19.74 -8.13
N ASP A 55 -12.84 19.73 -6.96
CA ASP A 55 -12.55 18.51 -6.19
C ASP A 55 -13.83 17.78 -5.77
N GLU A 56 -14.86 18.52 -5.34
CA GLU A 56 -16.15 17.96 -4.96
C GLU A 56 -16.89 17.34 -6.14
N VAL A 57 -16.90 18.02 -7.29
CA VAL A 57 -17.50 17.48 -8.54
C VAL A 57 -16.74 16.24 -9.00
N ALA A 58 -15.40 16.25 -8.94
CA ALA A 58 -14.58 15.09 -9.30
C ALA A 58 -14.85 13.90 -8.37
N ARG A 59 -15.01 14.15 -7.06
CA ARG A 59 -15.39 13.13 -6.09
C ARG A 59 -16.77 12.55 -6.40
N GLU A 60 -17.77 13.39 -6.69
CA GLU A 60 -19.12 12.89 -6.99
C GLU A 60 -19.17 12.10 -8.30
N ALA A 61 -18.38 12.50 -9.30
CA ALA A 61 -18.26 11.75 -10.55
C ALA A 61 -17.79 10.30 -10.35
N THR A 62 -17.04 9.99 -9.28
CA THR A 62 -16.64 8.60 -8.97
C THR A 62 -17.81 7.68 -8.62
N ARG A 63 -18.96 8.25 -8.25
CA ARG A 63 -20.20 7.51 -7.93
C ARG A 63 -21.12 7.37 -9.14
N HIS A 64 -20.82 8.06 -10.23
CA HIS A 64 -21.64 8.06 -11.42
C HIS A 64 -21.41 6.76 -12.22
N PRO A 65 -22.46 6.01 -12.60
CA PRO A 65 -22.31 4.71 -13.26
C PRO A 65 -21.84 4.81 -14.72
N ALA A 66 -22.07 5.95 -15.37
CA ALA A 66 -21.66 6.20 -16.74
C ALA A 66 -20.27 6.85 -16.79
N VAL A 67 -19.28 6.14 -17.33
CA VAL A 67 -17.94 6.66 -17.63
C VAL A 67 -17.82 6.79 -19.15
N ALA A 68 -17.59 8.01 -19.63
CA ALA A 68 -17.50 8.29 -21.07
C ALA A 68 -16.21 7.75 -21.72
N LEU A 69 -15.15 7.53 -20.94
CA LEU A 69 -13.86 7.05 -21.41
C LEU A 69 -13.27 6.05 -20.43
N THR A 70 -13.12 4.79 -20.85
CA THR A 70 -12.41 3.77 -20.08
C THR A 70 -10.91 3.93 -20.34
N VAL A 71 -10.17 4.39 -19.34
CA VAL A 71 -8.71 4.46 -19.39
C VAL A 71 -8.16 3.16 -18.80
N LEU A 72 -7.37 2.43 -19.57
CA LEU A 72 -6.69 1.23 -19.07
C LEU A 72 -5.75 1.62 -17.90
N PRO A 73 -5.72 0.82 -16.81
CA PRO A 73 -4.81 1.08 -15.72
C PRO A 73 -3.36 0.98 -16.22
N THR A 74 -2.50 1.85 -15.68
CA THR A 74 -1.05 1.77 -15.90
C THR A 74 -0.52 0.45 -15.36
N ILE A 75 0.69 0.03 -15.77
CA ILE A 75 1.31 -1.18 -15.20
C ILE A 75 1.41 -1.06 -13.67
N HIS A 76 1.74 0.13 -13.16
CA HIS A 76 1.75 0.41 -11.72
C HIS A 76 0.35 0.29 -11.10
N GLY A 77 -0.67 0.84 -11.74
CA GLY A 77 -2.06 0.73 -11.30
C GLY A 77 -2.54 -0.72 -11.28
N ALA A 78 -2.25 -1.49 -12.33
CA ALA A 78 -2.57 -2.91 -12.43
C ALA A 78 -1.85 -3.72 -11.34
N LYS A 79 -0.57 -3.46 -11.09
CA LYS A 79 0.18 -4.07 -9.98
C LYS A 79 -0.41 -3.74 -8.62
N ALA A 80 -0.80 -2.48 -8.40
CA ALA A 80 -1.43 -2.05 -7.15
C ALA A 80 -2.78 -2.74 -6.92
N LEU A 81 -3.62 -2.84 -7.96
CA LEU A 81 -4.89 -3.57 -7.92
C LEU A 81 -4.67 -5.06 -7.64
N ALA A 82 -3.75 -5.70 -8.35
CA ALA A 82 -3.40 -7.10 -8.13
C ALA A 82 -2.89 -7.35 -6.70
N ARG A 83 -2.04 -6.46 -6.18
CA ARG A 83 -1.57 -6.53 -4.79
C ARG A 83 -2.71 -6.38 -3.80
N SER A 84 -3.61 -5.42 -3.99
CA SER A 84 -4.77 -5.23 -3.13
C SER A 84 -5.70 -6.45 -3.14
N ALA A 85 -5.95 -7.03 -4.31
CA ALA A 85 -6.75 -8.23 -4.45
C ALA A 85 -6.09 -9.44 -3.76
N ALA A 86 -4.78 -9.63 -3.96
CA ALA A 86 -4.03 -10.70 -3.31
C ALA A 86 -4.04 -10.56 -1.78
N VAL A 87 -3.86 -9.34 -1.25
CA VAL A 87 -3.93 -9.05 0.19
C VAL A 87 -5.33 -9.35 0.73
N CYS A 88 -6.39 -8.94 0.02
CA CYS A 88 -7.77 -9.21 0.41
C CYS A 88 -8.06 -10.72 0.44
N ALA A 89 -7.69 -11.44 -0.62
CA ALA A 89 -7.87 -12.89 -0.72
C ALA A 89 -7.09 -13.64 0.37
N ALA A 90 -5.81 -13.30 0.58
CA ALA A 90 -5.00 -13.86 1.65
C ALA A 90 -5.61 -13.58 3.03
N GLY A 91 -6.13 -12.37 3.25
CA GLY A 91 -6.83 -12.00 4.48
C GLY A 91 -8.11 -12.80 4.70
N GLN A 92 -8.90 -13.05 3.65
CA GLN A 92 -10.10 -13.90 3.73
C GLN A 92 -9.74 -15.36 4.03
N GLN A 93 -8.74 -15.91 3.33
CA GLN A 93 -8.25 -17.27 3.55
C GLN A 93 -7.71 -17.45 4.97
N TYR A 94 -6.94 -16.48 5.47
CA TYR A 94 -6.44 -16.50 6.84
C TYR A 94 -7.57 -16.50 7.87
N ARG A 95 -8.62 -15.69 7.67
CA ARG A 95 -9.80 -15.68 8.58
C ARG A 95 -10.50 -17.04 8.61
N GLN A 96 -10.63 -17.72 7.47
CA GLN A 96 -11.20 -19.06 7.40
C GLN A 96 -10.28 -20.08 8.11
N LEU A 97 -8.98 -20.02 7.86
CA LEU A 97 -8.00 -20.93 8.47
C LEU A 97 -7.96 -20.81 9.99
N VAL A 98 -8.06 -19.59 10.54
CA VAL A 98 -8.14 -19.35 11.98
C VAL A 98 -9.35 -20.03 12.62
N GLN A 99 -10.45 -20.21 11.89
CA GLN A 99 -11.65 -20.89 12.41
C GLN A 99 -11.53 -22.42 12.36
N THR A 100 -10.73 -22.97 11.45
CA THR A 100 -10.66 -24.41 11.18
C THR A 100 -9.37 -25.07 11.69
N SER A 101 -8.30 -24.31 11.89
CA SER A 101 -7.01 -24.78 12.37
C SER A 101 -6.70 -24.24 13.76
N ARG A 102 -6.44 -25.17 14.69
CA ARG A 102 -5.97 -24.84 16.05
C ARG A 102 -4.63 -24.10 16.01
N GLN A 103 -3.70 -24.47 15.11
CA GLN A 103 -2.41 -23.78 15.02
C GLN A 103 -2.57 -22.33 14.54
N ALA A 104 -3.44 -22.09 13.56
CA ALA A 104 -3.71 -20.74 13.07
C ALA A 104 -4.42 -19.88 14.12
N ALA A 105 -5.36 -20.45 14.87
CA ALA A 105 -6.01 -19.78 15.99
C ALA A 105 -5.01 -19.40 17.09
N TRP A 106 -4.13 -20.33 17.47
CA TRP A 106 -3.06 -20.08 18.43
C TRP A 106 -2.10 -19.00 17.92
N HIS A 107 -1.67 -19.08 16.66
CA HIS A 107 -0.77 -18.09 16.07
C HIS A 107 -1.39 -16.69 16.12
N LYS A 108 -2.67 -16.55 15.74
CA LYS A 108 -3.39 -15.28 15.85
C LYS A 108 -3.41 -14.74 17.27
N GLN A 109 -3.64 -15.61 18.26
CA GLN A 109 -3.65 -15.24 19.68
C GLN A 109 -2.26 -14.82 20.16
N ALA A 110 -1.24 -15.63 19.87
CA ALA A 110 0.15 -15.39 20.27
C ALA A 110 0.70 -14.10 19.66
N THR A 111 0.39 -13.80 18.40
CA THR A 111 0.85 -12.58 17.75
C THR A 111 -0.06 -11.38 17.98
N ASN A 112 -1.12 -11.49 18.79
CA ASN A 112 -2.16 -10.46 18.93
C ASN A 112 -2.62 -9.92 17.57
N ASN A 113 -2.94 -10.82 16.64
CA ASN A 113 -3.35 -10.48 15.27
C ASN A 113 -2.36 -9.56 14.51
N ASN A 114 -1.06 -9.67 14.81
CA ASN A 114 0.01 -8.82 14.29
C ASN A 114 -0.16 -7.31 14.57
N GLU A 115 -0.90 -6.92 15.62
CA GLU A 115 -0.97 -5.53 16.07
C GLU A 115 0.42 -5.03 16.51
N PRO A 116 0.77 -3.74 16.36
CA PRO A 116 2.03 -3.22 16.87
C PRO A 116 2.27 -3.62 18.33
N LEU A 117 3.47 -4.11 18.66
CA LEU A 117 3.81 -4.41 20.05
C LEU A 117 3.72 -3.10 20.83
N CYS A 118 2.92 -3.10 21.90
CA CYS A 118 2.80 -1.93 22.75
C CYS A 118 4.06 -1.85 23.64
N PRO A 119 4.77 -0.72 23.69
CA PRO A 119 5.91 -0.55 24.60
C PRO A 119 5.55 -0.69 26.09
N ALA A 120 4.26 -0.61 26.41
CA ALA A 120 3.72 -0.80 27.76
C ALA A 120 3.58 -2.28 28.16
N GLN A 121 3.74 -3.23 27.22
CA GLN A 121 3.88 -4.64 27.55
C GLN A 121 5.26 -4.78 28.19
N GLN A 122 5.30 -4.98 29.51
CA GLN A 122 6.53 -5.16 30.30
C GLN A 122 7.21 -6.51 29.96
N LEU A 123 7.49 -6.73 28.67
CA LEU A 123 8.21 -7.89 28.18
C LEU A 123 9.70 -7.70 28.44
N SER A 124 10.37 -8.77 28.84
CA SER A 124 11.82 -8.83 28.80
C SER A 124 12.31 -8.72 27.35
N ARG A 125 13.56 -8.30 27.18
CA ARG A 125 14.18 -8.22 25.86
C ARG A 125 14.17 -9.57 25.12
N ALA A 126 14.29 -10.68 25.86
CA ALA A 126 14.23 -12.02 25.29
C ALA A 126 12.84 -12.29 24.70
N GLU A 127 11.77 -12.04 25.45
CA GLU A 127 10.39 -12.26 25.00
C GLU A 127 10.03 -11.40 23.77
N GLU A 128 10.51 -10.15 23.72
CA GLU A 128 10.35 -9.29 22.53
C GLU A 128 10.96 -9.91 21.27
N VAL A 129 12.19 -10.44 21.38
CA VAL A 129 12.90 -11.07 20.26
C VAL A 129 12.15 -12.30 19.77
N VAL A 130 11.68 -13.15 20.69
CA VAL A 130 10.91 -14.36 20.36
C VAL A 130 9.62 -14.00 19.64
N LEU A 131 8.85 -13.05 20.18
CA LEU A 131 7.59 -12.63 19.62
C LEU A 131 7.76 -11.97 18.24
N HIS A 132 8.82 -11.18 18.05
CA HIS A 132 9.16 -10.58 16.77
C HIS A 132 9.54 -11.64 15.72
N ARG A 133 10.37 -12.63 16.10
CA ARG A 133 10.75 -13.75 15.21
C ARG A 133 9.55 -14.62 14.83
N LEU A 134 8.65 -14.92 15.78
CA LEU A 134 7.38 -15.60 15.51
C LEU A 134 6.52 -14.84 14.49
N ARG A 135 6.36 -13.52 14.67
CA ARG A 135 5.59 -12.66 13.75
C ARG A 135 6.13 -12.61 12.34
N LEU A 136 7.44 -12.75 12.19
CA LEU A 136 8.11 -12.78 10.90
C LEU A 136 8.21 -14.19 10.30
N GLY A 137 7.82 -15.23 11.05
CA GLY A 137 7.90 -16.63 10.61
C GLY A 137 9.32 -17.21 10.64
N TYR A 138 10.23 -16.65 11.43
CA TYR A 138 11.64 -17.07 11.53
C TYR A 138 11.95 -18.04 12.68
N LEU A 139 10.95 -18.45 13.48
CA LEU A 139 11.21 -19.32 14.64
C LEU A 139 10.95 -20.79 14.28
N THR A 140 11.90 -21.68 14.62
CA THR A 140 11.73 -23.13 14.43
C THR A 140 11.13 -23.81 15.67
N LEU A 141 10.58 -25.01 15.49
CA LEU A 141 9.98 -25.80 16.57
C LEU A 141 11.03 -26.24 17.61
N GLU A 142 12.29 -26.35 17.20
CA GLU A 142 13.45 -26.70 18.03
C GLU A 142 13.79 -25.55 18.97
N GLU A 143 13.84 -24.32 18.46
CA GLU A 143 14.07 -23.11 19.26
C GLU A 143 13.01 -22.90 20.34
N LEU A 144 11.74 -23.26 20.08
CA LEU A 144 10.66 -23.24 21.07
C LEU A 144 10.82 -24.30 22.16
N ARG A 145 11.34 -25.49 21.80
CA ARG A 145 11.51 -26.61 22.73
C ARG A 145 12.71 -26.43 23.65
N ASP A 146 13.77 -25.83 23.13
CA ASP A 146 15.02 -25.59 23.86
C ASP A 146 14.92 -24.38 24.81
N GLY A 147 13.75 -23.75 24.92
CA GLY A 147 13.44 -22.77 25.97
C GLY A 147 14.30 -21.51 25.96
N PHE A 148 15.02 -21.24 24.86
CA PHE A 148 16.07 -20.22 24.79
C PHE A 148 17.16 -20.42 25.85
N GLU A 149 17.47 -21.68 26.19
CA GLU A 149 18.59 -22.01 27.06
C GLU A 149 19.87 -21.32 26.53
N GLU A 150 20.50 -20.57 27.42
CA GLU A 150 21.72 -19.83 27.13
C GLU A 150 22.81 -20.80 26.68
N ARG A 151 23.33 -20.59 25.46
CA ARG A 151 24.49 -21.33 24.96
C ARG A 151 25.76 -20.49 25.11
N PRO A 152 26.90 -21.09 25.46
CA PRO A 152 28.18 -20.39 25.41
C PRO A 152 28.44 -19.89 23.99
N CYS A 153 28.67 -18.59 23.84
CA CYS A 153 29.09 -18.02 22.57
C CYS A 153 30.50 -18.48 22.23
N GLU A 154 30.72 -18.94 20.99
CA GLU A 154 32.04 -19.38 20.52
C GLU A 154 33.05 -18.24 20.36
N HIS A 155 32.59 -16.99 20.44
CA HIS A 155 33.39 -15.79 20.16
C HIS A 155 33.56 -14.85 21.36
N CYS A 156 32.84 -15.06 22.46
CA CYS A 156 33.00 -14.24 23.67
C CYS A 156 32.61 -15.03 24.92
N PRO A 157 33.09 -14.62 26.11
CA PRO A 157 32.81 -15.31 27.38
C PRO A 157 31.37 -15.08 27.88
N HIS A 158 30.47 -14.57 27.04
CA HIS A 158 29.08 -14.33 27.39
C HIS A 158 28.21 -15.49 26.94
N MET A 159 27.26 -15.83 27.81
CA MET A 159 26.10 -16.61 27.43
C MET A 159 25.27 -15.79 26.44
N THR A 160 24.91 -16.40 25.31
CA THR A 160 24.01 -15.78 24.34
C THR A 160 22.77 -16.64 24.17
N PRO A 161 21.55 -16.08 24.28
CA PRO A 161 20.39 -16.75 23.71
C PRO A 161 20.62 -16.93 22.20
N HIS A 162 20.19 -18.07 21.66
CA HIS A 162 20.38 -18.54 20.28
C HIS A 162 20.45 -17.41 19.22
N PRO A 163 21.34 -17.50 18.20
CA PRO A 163 21.49 -16.48 17.15
C PRO A 163 20.19 -16.07 16.47
#